data_AF-A0A8S3Y2J3-F1
#
_entry.id   AF-A0A8S3Y2J3-F1
#
_cell.length_a   1.000
_cell.length_b   1.000
_cell.length_c   1.000
_cell.angle_alpha   90.00
_cell.angle_beta   90.00
_cell.angle_gamma   90.00
#
_symmetry.space_group_name_H-M   'P 1'
#
loop_
_entity.id
_entity.type
_entity.pdbx_description
1 polymer ?
#
loop_
_entity_poly.entity_id
_entity_poly.type
_entity_poly.pdbx_seq_one_letter_code
_entity_poly.pdbx_strand_id
1 'polypeptide(L)'
;MGICNSNGVIRDFAGPYFVSEDLMAFGNPTKYWQLSPQKATNGQAGWDAAVAEASEIYKKRMHIIFYDNCHSHVATALNIMNYGGCKNWNMVKLAFYMIPYSKYVSFGAFLKTWLPFLIIVAFICGLAAII
;
A
#
# COMPACT_ATOMS: atom_id res chain seq x y z
N MET A 1 -1.00 -2.99 1.65
CA MET A 1 -0.73 -1.91 0.67
C MET A 1 -0.06 -2.57 -0.49
N GLY A 2 -0.58 -2.40 -1.70
CA GLY A 2 0.06 -2.91 -2.90
C GLY A 2 0.62 -1.81 -3.78
N ILE A 3 1.39 -2.22 -4.79
CA ILE A 3 1.84 -1.37 -5.89
C ILE A 3 1.40 -1.99 -7.21
N CYS A 4 0.86 -1.18 -8.12
CA CYS A 4 0.46 -1.63 -9.45
C CYS A 4 1.68 -1.70 -10.38
N ASN A 5 1.72 -2.70 -11.26
CA ASN A 5 2.52 -2.59 -12.49
C ASN A 5 1.85 -1.60 -13.46
N SER A 6 2.49 -1.35 -14.60
CA SER A 6 2.01 -0.41 -15.62
C SER A 6 0.69 -0.82 -16.28
N ASN A 7 0.32 -2.10 -16.23
CA ASN A 7 -0.95 -2.63 -16.69
C ASN A 7 -2.08 -2.52 -15.65
N GLY A 8 -1.78 -2.01 -14.45
CA GLY A 8 -2.75 -1.84 -13.37
C GLY A 8 -2.86 -3.04 -12.42
N VAL A 9 -2.14 -4.14 -12.66
CA VAL A 9 -2.15 -5.33 -11.80
C VAL A 9 -1.47 -5.03 -10.47
N ILE A 10 -2.20 -5.17 -9.37
CA ILE A 10 -1.74 -4.90 -8.02
C ILE A 10 -0.89 -6.07 -7.51
N ARG A 11 0.32 -5.78 -7.01
CA ARG A 11 1.14 -6.71 -6.23
C ARG A 11 1.04 -6.36 -4.74
N ASP A 12 0.55 -7.29 -3.93
CA ASP A 12 0.38 -7.12 -2.48
C ASP A 12 1.09 -8.24 -1.73
N PHE A 13 2.08 -7.91 -0.89
CA PHE A 13 2.67 -8.87 0.03
C PHE A 13 1.66 -9.18 1.14
N ALA A 14 0.80 -10.16 0.85
CA ALA A 14 -0.43 -10.44 1.58
C ALA A 14 -0.25 -11.44 2.73
N GLY A 15 0.92 -12.08 2.82
CA GLY A 15 1.24 -13.02 3.89
C GLY A 15 2.64 -13.61 3.72
N PRO A 16 3.09 -14.44 4.67
CA PRO A 16 4.41 -15.07 4.59
C PRO A 16 4.62 -15.80 3.28
N TYR A 17 5.75 -15.52 2.62
CA TYR A 17 6.16 -16.15 1.37
C TYR A 17 5.15 -15.97 0.21
N PHE A 18 4.23 -15.01 0.33
CA PHE A 18 3.12 -14.85 -0.58
C PHE A 18 2.90 -13.40 -1.00
N VAL A 19 3.09 -13.15 -2.29
CA VAL A 19 2.74 -11.89 -2.95
C VAL A 19 1.56 -12.19 -3.88
N SER A 20 0.41 -11.61 -3.56
CA SER A 20 -0.82 -11.75 -4.32
C SER A 20 -0.83 -10.86 -5.56
N GLU A 21 -1.57 -11.28 -6.58
CA GLU A 21 -1.83 -10.55 -7.82
C GLU A 21 -3.32 -10.20 -7.90
N ASP A 22 -3.65 -8.91 -7.95
CA ASP A 22 -5.02 -8.35 -8.01
C ASP A 22 -6.02 -8.77 -6.91
N LEU A 23 -5.58 -9.59 -5.94
CA LEU A 23 -6.38 -9.97 -4.78
C LEU A 23 -5.70 -9.49 -3.49
N MET A 24 -6.01 -8.27 -3.06
CA MET A 24 -5.43 -7.70 -1.86
C MET A 24 -5.90 -8.41 -0.58
N ALA A 25 -5.01 -8.51 0.42
CA ALA A 25 -5.27 -9.21 1.68
C ALA A 25 -6.49 -8.68 2.45
N PHE A 26 -6.76 -7.37 2.35
CA PHE A 26 -7.83 -6.68 3.07
C PHE A 26 -9.00 -6.27 2.15
N GLY A 27 -9.12 -6.92 0.98
CA GLY A 27 -10.10 -6.61 -0.03
C GLY A 27 -9.75 -5.37 -0.87
N ASN A 28 -10.70 -4.96 -1.71
CA ASN A 28 -10.47 -3.89 -2.70
C ASN A 28 -10.01 -2.57 -2.05
N PRO A 29 -9.02 -1.88 -2.64
CA PRO A 29 -8.49 -0.64 -2.09
C PRO A 29 -9.56 0.46 -2.09
N THR A 30 -9.67 1.17 -0.96
CA THR A 30 -10.57 2.34 -0.83
C THR A 30 -9.86 3.66 -1.12
N LYS A 31 -8.52 3.66 -1.11
CA LYS A 31 -7.66 4.84 -1.29
C LYS A 31 -6.44 4.46 -2.14
N TYR A 32 -5.95 5.39 -2.96
CA TYR A 32 -4.78 5.18 -3.81
C TYR A 32 -3.94 6.44 -3.94
N TRP A 33 -2.63 6.26 -4.07
CA TRP A 33 -1.68 7.32 -4.41
C TRP A 33 -1.21 7.10 -5.86
N GLN A 34 -1.55 8.03 -6.74
CA GLN A 34 -1.16 7.94 -8.15
C GLN A 34 0.32 8.30 -8.31
N LEU A 35 1.11 7.31 -8.71
CA LEU A 35 2.50 7.47 -9.09
C LEU A 35 2.63 7.48 -10.63
N SER A 36 3.76 7.98 -11.13
CA SER A 36 4.07 8.04 -12.57
C SER A 36 5.23 7.09 -12.88
N PRO A 37 5.02 6.00 -13.64
CA PRO A 37 6.09 5.07 -14.02
C PRO A 37 7.29 5.73 -14.70
N GLN A 38 7.09 6.90 -15.33
CA GLN A 38 8.15 7.67 -15.99
C GLN A 38 9.22 8.21 -15.02
N LYS A 39 8.92 8.25 -13.71
CA LYS A 39 9.88 8.65 -12.67
C LYS A 39 10.80 7.51 -12.21
N ALA A 40 10.59 6.29 -12.68
CA ALA A 40 11.53 5.20 -12.48
C ALA A 40 12.73 5.34 -13.43
N THR A 41 13.90 4.87 -13.00
CA THR A 41 15.02 4.60 -13.92
C THR A 41 14.53 3.68 -15.03
N ASN A 42 14.86 3.97 -16.28
CA ASN A 42 14.35 3.26 -17.48
C ASN A 42 12.83 3.37 -17.68
N GLY A 43 12.19 4.37 -17.09
CA GLY A 43 10.77 4.67 -17.26
C GLY A 43 9.86 3.49 -16.92
N GLN A 44 8.82 3.28 -17.74
CA GLN A 44 7.84 2.23 -17.50
C GLN A 44 8.43 0.81 -17.42
N ALA A 45 9.44 0.50 -18.25
CA ALA A 45 10.08 -0.82 -18.22
C ALA A 45 10.81 -1.06 -16.90
N GLY A 46 11.50 -0.05 -16.36
CA GLY A 46 12.15 -0.16 -15.06
C GLY A 46 11.18 -0.17 -13.89
N TRP A 47 10.04 0.52 -14.01
CA TRP A 47 8.93 0.40 -13.07
C TRP A 47 8.42 -1.04 -12.96
N ASP A 48 8.09 -1.66 -14.10
CA ASP A 48 7.55 -3.03 -14.13
C ASP A 48 8.56 -4.07 -13.66
N ALA A 49 9.82 -3.94 -14.09
CA ALA A 49 10.90 -4.81 -13.67
C ALA A 49 11.11 -4.76 -12.14
N ALA A 50 11.10 -3.55 -11.55
CA ALA A 50 11.29 -3.39 -10.12
C ALA A 50 10.10 -3.89 -9.28
N VAL A 51 8.87 -3.71 -9.77
CA VAL A 51 7.67 -4.28 -9.11
C VAL A 51 7.73 -5.80 -9.13
N ALA A 52 8.13 -6.40 -10.25
CA ALA A 52 8.33 -7.84 -10.36
C ALA A 52 9.47 -8.34 -9.46
N GLU A 53 10.62 -7.68 -9.49
CA GLU A 53 11.79 -8.04 -8.67
C GLU A 53 11.48 -7.96 -7.17
N ALA A 54 10.86 -6.87 -6.71
CA ALA A 54 10.43 -6.74 -5.32
C ALA A 54 9.47 -7.87 -4.94
N SER A 55 8.58 -8.27 -5.83
CA SER A 55 7.66 -9.39 -5.60
C SER A 55 8.42 -10.71 -5.45
N GLU A 56 9.42 -11.00 -6.28
CA GLU A 56 10.25 -12.21 -6.18
C GLU A 56 11.11 -12.25 -4.89
N ILE A 57 11.59 -11.09 -4.43
CA ILE A 57 12.26 -10.97 -3.14
C ILE A 57 11.30 -11.33 -2.01
N TYR A 58 10.09 -10.77 -2.03
CA TYR A 58 9.12 -10.88 -0.94
C TYR A 58 8.38 -12.22 -0.91
N LYS A 59 8.28 -12.93 -2.04
CA LYS A 59 7.87 -14.35 -2.08
C LYS A 59 8.76 -15.27 -1.25
N LYS A 60 9.97 -14.82 -0.87
CA LYS A 60 10.93 -15.57 -0.06
C LYS A 60 11.00 -15.08 1.40
N ARG A 61 10.17 -14.10 1.80
CA ARG A 61 10.23 -13.46 3.11
C ARG A 61 9.04 -13.79 4.00
N MET A 62 9.29 -13.80 5.31
CA MET A 62 8.25 -13.90 6.33
C MET A 62 7.52 -12.56 6.46
N HIS A 63 6.19 -12.57 6.39
CA HIS A 63 5.41 -11.35 6.56
C HIS A 63 5.25 -11.03 8.05
N ILE A 64 5.85 -9.93 8.50
CA ILE A 64 5.77 -9.48 9.89
C ILE A 64 5.19 -8.08 9.92
N ILE A 65 3.99 -7.96 10.52
CA ILE A 65 3.15 -6.76 10.51
C ILE A 65 3.90 -5.50 10.88
N PHE A 66 4.85 -5.56 11.81
CA PHE A 66 5.49 -4.37 12.36
C PHE A 66 6.73 -3.88 11.61
N TYR A 67 7.41 -4.70 10.80
CA TYR A 67 8.69 -4.29 10.21
C TYR A 67 9.07 -4.92 8.86
N ASP A 68 8.47 -6.03 8.46
CA ASP A 68 8.65 -6.58 7.10
C ASP A 68 7.28 -6.98 6.53
N ASN A 69 6.56 -5.98 6.05
CA ASN A 69 5.16 -6.08 5.66
C ASN A 69 4.93 -5.53 4.24
N CYS A 70 3.67 -5.45 3.83
CA CYS A 70 3.24 -4.89 2.55
C CYS A 70 3.82 -3.49 2.22
N HIS A 71 4.04 -2.60 3.18
CA HIS A 71 4.68 -1.31 2.92
C HIS A 71 6.19 -1.45 2.70
N SER A 72 6.85 -2.39 3.38
CA SER A 72 8.27 -2.71 3.14
C SER A 72 8.47 -3.27 1.73
N HIS A 73 7.54 -4.08 1.23
CA HIS A 73 7.50 -4.56 -0.16
C HIS A 73 7.38 -3.43 -1.17
N VAL A 74 6.41 -2.53 -1.01
CA VAL A 74 6.26 -1.35 -1.89
C VAL A 74 7.49 -0.43 -1.83
N ALA A 75 8.04 -0.19 -0.63
CA ALA A 75 9.25 0.60 -0.47
C ALA A 75 10.45 -0.03 -1.21
N THR A 76 10.58 -1.35 -1.17
CA THR A 76 11.61 -2.09 -1.89
C THR A 76 11.48 -1.88 -3.39
N ALA A 77 10.27 -1.99 -3.95
CA ALA A 77 10.03 -1.71 -5.36
C ALA A 77 10.46 -0.28 -5.74
N LEU A 78 10.03 0.74 -4.97
CA LEU A 78 10.38 2.14 -5.22
C LEU A 78 11.90 2.41 -5.13
N ASN A 79 12.60 1.70 -4.23
CA ASN A 79 14.05 1.81 -4.10
C ASN A 79 14.79 1.15 -5.27
N ILE A 80 14.34 -0.03 -5.72
CA ILE A 80 14.93 -0.74 -6.88
C ILE A 80 14.83 0.13 -8.13
N MET A 81 13.64 0.68 -8.40
CA MET A 81 13.42 1.55 -9.57
C MET A 81 14.01 2.95 -9.43
N ASN A 82 14.64 3.29 -8.29
CA ASN A 82 15.15 4.63 -8.00
C ASN A 82 14.09 5.72 -8.23
N TYR A 83 12.88 5.51 -7.72
CA TYR A 83 11.73 6.34 -8.06
C TYR A 83 11.97 7.81 -7.70
N GLY A 84 11.91 8.69 -8.71
CA GLY A 84 12.17 10.12 -8.54
C GLY A 84 13.61 10.44 -8.10
N GLY A 85 14.57 9.55 -8.40
CA GLY A 85 15.97 9.70 -7.97
C GLY A 85 16.24 9.38 -6.50
N CYS A 86 15.27 8.75 -5.80
CA CYS A 86 15.38 8.41 -4.39
C CYS A 86 15.43 6.90 -4.16
N LYS A 87 16.31 6.47 -3.23
CA LYS A 87 16.47 5.06 -2.79
C LYS A 87 16.32 4.86 -1.28
N ASN A 88 15.71 5.83 -0.59
CA ASN A 88 15.51 5.80 0.86
C ASN A 88 14.03 5.68 1.26
N TRP A 89 13.22 5.03 0.42
CA TRP A 89 11.84 4.66 0.74
C TRP A 89 11.83 3.59 1.83
N ASN A 90 10.87 3.67 2.74
CA ASN A 90 10.65 2.68 3.78
C ASN A 90 9.16 2.65 4.15
N MET A 91 8.76 1.65 4.95
CA MET A 91 7.37 1.46 5.33
C MET A 91 6.75 2.65 6.06
N VAL A 92 7.53 3.34 6.90
CA VAL A 92 7.06 4.45 7.74
C VAL A 92 6.78 5.67 6.86
N LYS A 93 7.72 6.02 5.97
CA LYS A 93 7.52 7.08 4.98
C LYS A 93 6.26 6.82 4.15
N LEU A 94 6.08 5.60 3.65
CA LEU A 94 4.90 5.26 2.86
C LEU A 94 3.59 5.39 3.66
N ALA A 95 3.57 4.91 4.91
CA ALA A 95 2.40 5.04 5.77
C ALA A 95 2.00 6.52 5.96
N PHE A 96 2.97 7.41 6.23
CA PHE A 96 2.71 8.84 6.37
C PHE A 96 2.36 9.52 5.05
N TYR A 97 3.00 9.15 3.94
CA TYR A 97 2.75 9.76 2.63
C TYR A 97 1.34 9.41 2.10
N MET A 98 0.79 8.26 2.50
CA MET A 98 -0.61 7.95 2.20
C MET A 98 -1.59 8.93 2.83
N ILE A 99 -1.24 9.71 3.85
CA ILE A 99 -2.18 10.66 4.45
C ILE A 99 -2.47 11.82 3.47
N PRO A 100 -1.47 12.65 3.06
CA PRO A 100 -1.72 13.81 2.20
C PRO A 100 -1.76 13.49 0.70
N TYR A 101 -1.06 12.45 0.22
CA TYR A 101 -0.88 12.25 -1.23
C TYR A 101 -1.87 11.29 -1.89
N SER A 102 -2.69 10.60 -1.10
CA SER A 102 -3.65 9.65 -1.64
C SER A 102 -5.08 10.21 -1.64
N LYS A 103 -5.89 9.71 -2.56
CA LYS A 103 -7.32 10.04 -2.70
C LYS A 103 -8.17 8.79 -2.60
N TYR A 104 -9.41 8.95 -2.14
CA TYR A 104 -10.38 7.85 -2.13
C TYR A 104 -10.79 7.50 -3.56
N VAL A 105 -11.06 6.22 -3.81
CA VAL A 105 -11.56 5.76 -5.12
C VAL A 105 -12.96 6.30 -5.42
N SER A 106 -13.76 6.56 -4.39
CA SER A 106 -15.09 7.16 -4.49
C SER A 106 -15.54 7.71 -3.13
N PHE A 107 -16.63 8.48 -3.11
CA PHE A 107 -17.26 8.90 -1.85
C PHE A 107 -17.77 7.69 -1.04
N GLY A 108 -18.29 6.66 -1.69
CA GLY A 108 -18.68 5.41 -1.02
C GLY A 108 -17.51 4.71 -0.33
N ALA A 109 -16.31 4.75 -0.93
CA ALA A 109 -15.10 4.21 -0.32
C ALA A 109 -14.65 5.02 0.90
N PHE A 110 -14.80 6.36 0.87
CA PHE A 110 -14.61 7.21 2.05
C PHE A 110 -15.53 6.79 3.20
N LEU A 111 -16.83 6.66 2.93
CA LEU A 111 -17.80 6.22 3.94
C LEU A 111 -17.46 4.82 4.48
N LYS A 112 -17.11 3.87 3.59
CA LYS A 112 -16.71 2.50 3.98
C LYS A 112 -15.50 2.50 4.92
N THR A 113 -14.56 3.44 4.75
CA THR A 113 -13.37 3.55 5.60
C THR A 113 -13.69 4.12 6.99
N TRP A 114 -14.52 5.17 7.10
CA TRP A 114 -14.67 5.92 8.36
C TRP A 114 -15.95 5.62 9.13
N LEU A 115 -17.05 5.33 8.46
CA LEU A 115 -18.35 5.22 9.11
C LEU A 115 -18.40 4.13 10.19
N PRO A 116 -17.87 2.90 9.99
CA PRO A 116 -17.87 1.88 11.05
C PRO A 116 -17.10 2.32 12.30
N PHE A 117 -15.94 2.96 12.12
CA PHE A 117 -15.14 3.46 13.24
C PHE A 117 -15.88 4.55 14.02
N LEU A 118 -16.48 5.51 13.32
CA LEU A 118 -17.24 6.60 13.96
C LEU A 118 -18.45 6.10 14.74
N ILE A 119 -19.15 5.06 14.24
CA ILE A 119 -20.26 4.43 14.96
C ILE A 119 -19.78 3.78 16.27
N ILE A 120 -18.66 3.04 16.23
CA ILE A 120 -18.11 2.38 17.41
C ILE A 120 -17.68 3.42 18.45
N VAL A 121 -16.97 4.48 18.03
CA VAL A 121 -16.55 5.57 18.93
C VAL A 121 -17.76 6.28 19.54
N ALA A 122 -18.76 6.62 18.74
CA ALA A 122 -19.98 7.26 19.23
C ALA A 122 -20.70 6.39 20.27
N PHE A 123 -20.77 5.07 20.05
CA PHE A 123 -21.35 4.13 21.01
C PHE A 123 -20.56 4.07 22.32
N ILE A 124 -19.23 3.96 22.25
CA ILE A 124 -18.35 3.92 23.44
C ILE A 124 -18.48 5.22 24.24
N CYS A 125 -18.40 6.38 23.57
CA CYS A 125 -18.55 7.68 24.21
C CYS A 125 -19.95 7.86 24.83
N GLY A 126 -21.00 7.39 24.16
CA GLY A 126 -22.36 7.41 24.67
C GLY A 126 -22.52 6.58 25.94
N LEU A 127 -21.96 5.37 26.00
CA LEU A 127 -21.95 4.55 27.21
C LEU A 127 -21.16 5.21 28.34
N ALA A 128 -19.97 5.75 28.04
CA ALA A 128 -19.12 6.42 29.02
C ALA A 128 -19.76 7.69 29.61
N ALA A 129 -20.70 8.33 28.90
CA ALA A 129 -21.41 9.51 29.38
C ALA A 129 -22.58 9.18 30.33
N ILE A 130 -22.98 7.90 30.45
CA ILE A 130 -24.09 7.43 31.28
C ILE A 130 -23.59 6.80 32.59
N ILE A 131 -22.30 6.46 32.68
CA ILE A 131 -21.62 5.93 33.88
C ILE A 131 -21.03 7.10 34.68
#